data_AF-A0A9P9QXI3-F1
#
_entry.id   AF-A0A9P9QXI3-F1
#
_cell.length_a   1.000
_cell.length_b   1.000
_cell.length_c   1.000
_cell.angle_alpha   90.00
_cell.angle_beta   90.00
_cell.angle_gamma   90.00
#
_symmetry.space_group_name_H-M   'P 1'
#
loop_
_entity.id
_entity.type
_entity.pdbx_description
1 polymer ?
#
loop_
_entity_poly.entity_id
_entity_poly.type
_entity_poly.pdbx_seq_one_letter_code
_entity_poly.pdbx_strand_id
1 'polypeptide(L)'
;MDTTRILGTDAIEFVNSGLFNRSVLISHIPITTPFALGLEAALKAVDFGEPAVCSDRQVTKVFKEYTGETIDFSIHFDLELNLAFTRLVRVIANESGWLEGWKALAMACPDCGMHDQLMQNVATGIDVFKSVKVSTLPHEKLDIKFRVTANPSLTSIPEIGPKTPGGHNWEKDEQYKKVVKSRNAPIDLPMGLCPFYAWIGVAKKVESSEDVPKEAAAFWTSQLLGIVDYDFDKDERNMKGGIRHAIKYTAEMGIENDHKLRGAAWIGLLTMDRQCFNRSVQMKWVKEGQGNFVLGPDDIDPEEFGIAGYVDCAALAPFAYQSAEQLLPSRLSMFVAVSFANQHDLLFDMGCSSRISCAAYADAAGVFKYDLPQAWTVGMIDAIATRALNGMEDQKPLYPAWERFIKYTRMLRKSESKVSAGILKRAQQGLVLVPKNWEESIGDAFERLLDPANASKMVNRKACTTEYQLSEPAKHLQEYRVDAPELCEKCFSPLLEAFFKPSDTIQAIPGIPSTVTRSAPVSIAAAIRRGPLFAITSECCDLCACRIGLWANRMSDKAVISIMIVEPSMSLREWLLCNYFMACVAFSPLRMVSVLANFDLNADISFEDGAMGVRDVADC
;
A
#
# COMPACT_ATOMS: atom_id res chain seq x y z
N MET A 1 11.09 7.45 -34.70
CA MET A 1 11.00 8.85 -34.24
C MET A 1 12.30 9.13 -33.50
N ASP A 2 13.02 10.16 -33.93
CA ASP A 2 14.32 10.56 -33.40
C ASP A 2 14.26 10.80 -31.89
N THR A 3 14.99 10.01 -31.12
CA THR A 3 15.14 10.20 -29.67
C THR A 3 16.18 11.29 -29.39
N THR A 4 15.65 12.50 -29.30
CA THR A 4 15.84 13.45 -28.19
C THR A 4 17.26 13.85 -27.80
N ARG A 5 17.74 14.92 -28.45
CA ARG A 5 18.75 15.86 -27.94
C ARG A 5 18.05 16.80 -26.94
N ILE A 6 18.05 16.47 -25.63
CA ILE A 6 17.29 17.22 -24.60
C ILE A 6 18.22 17.90 -23.61
N LEU A 7 18.95 18.94 -24.03
CA LEU A 7 19.61 19.82 -23.07
C LEU A 7 19.60 21.27 -23.60
N GLY A 8 19.48 22.20 -22.66
CA GLY A 8 19.59 23.64 -22.85
C GLY A 8 21.04 24.14 -22.88
N THR A 9 21.20 25.46 -22.90
CA THR A 9 22.50 26.13 -23.03
C THR A 9 23.48 25.76 -21.91
N ASP A 10 22.98 25.51 -20.69
CA ASP A 10 23.82 25.30 -19.50
C ASP A 10 24.56 23.96 -19.54
N ALA A 11 23.93 22.91 -20.08
CA ALA A 11 24.58 21.60 -20.20
C ALA A 11 25.63 21.58 -21.32
N ILE A 12 25.36 22.29 -22.42
CA ILE A 12 26.32 22.48 -23.52
C ILE A 12 27.51 23.32 -23.02
N GLU A 13 27.27 24.36 -22.22
CA GLU A 13 28.32 25.18 -21.61
C GLU A 13 29.14 24.37 -20.59
N PHE A 14 28.50 23.50 -19.80
CA PHE A 14 29.19 22.57 -18.90
C PHE A 14 30.14 21.63 -19.66
N VAL A 15 29.67 20.99 -20.74
CA VAL A 15 30.52 20.11 -21.57
C VAL A 15 31.67 20.89 -22.21
N ASN A 16 31.41 22.09 -22.71
CA ASN A 16 32.39 22.88 -23.46
C ASN A 16 33.45 23.59 -22.58
N SER A 17 33.13 23.91 -21.31
CA SER A 17 33.98 24.80 -20.49
C SER A 17 34.15 24.37 -19.03
N GLY A 18 33.30 23.48 -18.51
CA GLY A 18 33.21 23.18 -17.09
C GLY A 18 33.64 21.77 -16.67
N LEU A 19 33.64 20.82 -17.60
CA LEU A 19 33.75 19.38 -17.28
C LEU A 19 35.07 18.98 -16.61
N PHE A 20 36.17 19.66 -16.93
CA PHE A 20 37.50 19.39 -16.37
C PHE A 20 37.97 20.45 -15.36
N ASN A 21 37.13 21.44 -15.06
CA ASN A 21 37.45 22.44 -14.07
C ASN A 21 36.88 22.02 -12.71
N ARG A 22 37.75 21.57 -11.81
CA ARG A 22 37.36 21.12 -10.45
C ARG A 22 36.56 22.17 -9.68
N SER A 23 36.83 23.47 -9.87
CA SER A 23 36.04 24.54 -9.23
C SER A 23 34.61 24.64 -9.77
N VAL A 24 34.41 24.27 -11.04
CA VAL A 24 33.09 24.19 -11.67
C VAL A 24 32.38 22.92 -11.23
N LEU A 25 33.06 21.77 -11.16
CA LEU A 25 32.49 20.52 -10.66
C LEU A 25 32.01 20.62 -9.20
N ILE A 26 32.74 21.35 -8.35
CA ILE A 26 32.39 21.57 -6.95
C ILE A 26 31.28 22.62 -6.77
N SER A 27 30.99 23.44 -7.80
CA SER A 27 29.93 24.45 -7.71
C SER A 27 28.56 23.80 -7.57
N HIS A 28 27.80 24.16 -6.55
CA HIS A 28 26.53 23.50 -6.24
C HIS A 28 25.43 23.95 -7.20
N ILE A 29 24.92 23.03 -8.03
CA ILE A 29 23.64 23.18 -8.75
C ILE A 29 22.59 22.40 -7.96
N PRO A 30 21.69 23.06 -7.21
CA PRO A 30 20.59 22.35 -6.56
C PRO A 30 19.51 21.95 -7.57
N ILE A 31 18.80 20.86 -7.31
CA ILE A 31 17.53 20.60 -7.98
C ILE A 31 16.50 21.65 -7.55
N THR A 32 15.86 22.33 -8.51
CA THR A 32 14.91 23.42 -8.25
C THR A 32 13.51 22.94 -7.91
N THR A 33 13.18 21.68 -8.24
CA THR A 33 11.87 21.08 -7.98
C THR A 33 11.72 20.81 -6.47
N PRO A 34 10.83 21.51 -5.75
CA PRO A 34 10.82 21.48 -4.28
C PRO A 34 10.52 20.12 -3.64
N PHE A 35 9.87 19.23 -4.37
CA PHE A 35 9.51 17.89 -3.91
C PHE A 35 10.50 16.79 -4.30
N ALA A 36 11.51 17.09 -5.14
CA ALA A 36 12.51 16.12 -5.63
C ALA A 36 13.69 15.96 -4.65
N LEU A 37 13.39 15.77 -3.36
CA LEU A 37 14.37 15.70 -2.28
C LEU A 37 15.15 14.38 -2.28
N GLY A 38 14.52 13.31 -2.77
CA GLY A 38 15.09 11.98 -2.88
C GLY A 38 16.19 11.93 -3.93
N LEU A 39 15.93 12.47 -5.11
CA LEU A 39 16.94 12.61 -6.16
C LEU A 39 18.13 13.43 -5.68
N GLU A 40 17.89 14.59 -5.05
CA GLU A 40 18.98 15.43 -4.53
C GLU A 40 19.81 14.70 -3.47
N ALA A 41 19.18 13.90 -2.60
CA ALA A 41 19.87 13.10 -1.60
C ALA A 41 20.73 12.00 -2.24
N ALA A 42 20.19 11.27 -3.23
CA ALA A 42 20.94 10.27 -3.98
C ALA A 42 22.18 10.88 -4.64
N LEU A 43 22.03 12.01 -5.33
CA LEU A 43 23.13 12.68 -6.01
C LEU A 43 24.20 13.20 -5.03
N LYS A 44 23.80 13.73 -3.86
CA LYS A 44 24.74 14.12 -2.80
C LYS A 44 25.53 12.96 -2.23
N ALA A 45 24.92 11.78 -2.12
CA ALA A 45 25.65 10.60 -1.69
C ALA A 45 26.66 10.17 -2.77
N VAL A 46 26.24 10.15 -4.04
CA VAL A 46 27.12 9.81 -5.19
C VAL A 46 28.28 10.79 -5.32
N ASP A 47 28.09 12.10 -5.09
CA ASP A 47 29.13 13.13 -5.15
C ASP A 47 30.41 12.75 -4.38
N PHE A 48 30.27 11.98 -3.29
CA PHE A 48 31.37 11.60 -2.39
C PHE A 48 31.54 10.08 -2.27
N GLY A 49 30.90 9.29 -3.15
CA GLY A 49 31.08 7.84 -3.17
C GLY A 49 32.49 7.46 -3.60
N GLU A 50 33.15 6.58 -2.85
CA GLU A 50 34.44 6.00 -3.22
C GLU A 50 34.40 4.49 -2.98
N PRO A 51 34.63 3.62 -3.99
CA PRO A 51 34.98 3.93 -5.39
C PRO A 51 33.82 4.56 -6.19
N ALA A 52 34.04 4.82 -7.49
CA ALA A 52 33.01 5.38 -8.39
C ALA A 52 31.74 4.53 -8.37
N VAL A 53 30.58 5.19 -8.20
CA VAL A 53 29.31 4.48 -7.98
C VAL A 53 28.80 3.81 -9.27
N CYS A 54 28.94 4.51 -10.40
CA CYS A 54 28.67 3.97 -11.73
C CYS A 54 29.96 3.99 -12.57
N SER A 55 30.09 3.04 -13.51
CA SER A 55 31.32 2.92 -14.31
C SER A 55 31.46 4.03 -15.34
N ASP A 56 32.71 4.36 -15.66
CA ASP A 56 33.10 5.31 -16.72
C ASP A 56 32.34 5.06 -18.04
N ARG A 57 32.21 3.79 -18.44
CA ARG A 57 31.48 3.37 -19.64
C ARG A 57 30.01 3.77 -19.59
N GLN A 58 29.35 3.58 -18.44
CA GLN A 58 27.93 3.89 -18.32
C GLN A 58 27.69 5.39 -18.17
N VAL A 59 28.55 6.10 -17.44
CA VAL A 59 28.50 7.57 -17.38
C VAL A 59 28.69 8.16 -18.78
N THR A 60 29.67 7.68 -19.55
CA THR A 60 29.90 8.09 -20.96
C THR A 60 28.64 7.88 -21.81
N LYS A 61 27.93 6.77 -21.60
CA LYS A 61 26.66 6.48 -22.30
C LYS A 61 25.60 7.52 -21.97
N VAL A 62 25.45 7.91 -20.69
CA VAL A 62 24.50 8.95 -20.27
C VAL A 62 24.86 10.31 -20.87
N PHE A 63 26.14 10.70 -20.86
CA PHE A 63 26.59 11.92 -21.52
C PHE A 63 26.24 11.91 -23.00
N LYS A 64 26.53 10.82 -23.72
CA LYS A 64 26.21 10.69 -25.13
C LYS A 64 24.71 10.80 -25.40
N GLU A 65 23.88 10.16 -24.58
CA GLU A 65 22.42 10.19 -24.74
C GLU A 65 21.86 11.61 -24.59
N TYR A 66 22.21 12.31 -23.51
CA TYR A 66 21.57 13.59 -23.19
C TYR A 66 22.25 14.79 -23.87
N THR A 67 23.58 14.75 -24.05
CA THR A 67 24.35 15.87 -24.62
C THR A 67 24.65 15.69 -26.12
N GLY A 68 24.65 14.45 -26.61
CA GLY A 68 25.18 14.08 -27.93
C GLY A 68 26.70 13.96 -27.99
N GLU A 69 27.42 14.33 -26.93
CA GLU A 69 28.88 14.32 -26.86
C GLU A 69 29.39 13.04 -26.19
N THR A 70 30.47 12.48 -26.74
CA THR A 70 31.15 11.32 -26.14
C THR A 70 32.37 11.81 -25.37
N ILE A 71 32.36 11.63 -24.05
CA ILE A 71 33.45 12.03 -23.16
C ILE A 71 34.16 10.78 -22.67
N ASP A 72 35.48 10.77 -22.75
CA ASP A 72 36.30 9.67 -22.23
C ASP A 72 36.63 9.91 -20.75
N PHE A 73 36.04 9.09 -19.87
CA PHE A 73 36.29 9.14 -18.44
C PHE A 73 37.38 8.16 -17.95
N SER A 74 38.01 7.37 -18.84
CA SER A 74 38.91 6.26 -18.48
C SER A 74 40.18 6.68 -17.71
N ILE A 75 40.55 7.96 -17.77
CA ILE A 75 41.74 8.53 -17.11
C ILE A 75 41.42 9.36 -15.85
N HIS A 76 40.14 9.47 -15.47
CA HIS A 76 39.69 10.34 -14.38
C HIS A 76 39.66 9.62 -13.03
N PHE A 77 39.80 10.39 -11.94
CA PHE A 77 39.59 9.86 -10.60
C PHE A 77 38.11 9.58 -10.34
N ASP A 78 37.82 8.56 -9.52
CA ASP A 78 36.45 8.17 -9.13
C ASP A 78 35.59 9.36 -8.68
N LEU A 79 36.17 10.28 -7.90
CA LEU A 79 35.51 11.50 -7.43
C LEU A 79 35.15 12.46 -8.59
N GLU A 80 36.03 12.63 -9.58
CA GLU A 80 35.78 13.51 -10.72
C GLU A 80 34.69 12.94 -11.62
N LEU A 81 34.70 11.62 -11.82
CA LEU A 81 33.65 10.89 -12.52
C LEU A 81 32.29 11.08 -11.86
N ASN A 82 32.21 10.86 -10.54
CA ASN A 82 30.97 11.04 -9.78
C ASN A 82 30.46 12.49 -9.85
N LEU A 83 31.32 13.49 -9.61
CA LEU A 83 30.93 14.90 -9.65
C LEU A 83 30.48 15.35 -11.04
N ALA A 84 31.15 14.90 -12.11
CA ALA A 84 30.74 15.22 -13.48
C ALA A 84 29.37 14.61 -13.80
N PHE A 85 29.17 13.35 -13.40
CA PHE A 85 27.92 12.63 -13.60
C PHE A 85 26.75 13.27 -12.84
N THR A 86 26.87 13.47 -11.52
CA THR A 86 25.78 14.00 -10.70
C THR A 86 25.40 15.42 -11.11
N ARG A 87 26.37 16.23 -11.55
CA ARG A 87 26.12 17.56 -12.10
C ARG A 87 25.29 17.49 -13.38
N LEU A 88 25.63 16.59 -14.30
CA LEU A 88 24.81 16.36 -15.50
C LEU A 88 23.38 15.96 -15.11
N VAL A 89 23.21 15.06 -14.15
CA VAL A 89 21.88 14.62 -13.70
C VAL A 89 21.07 15.79 -13.09
N ARG A 90 21.69 16.69 -12.32
CA ARG A 90 21.04 17.92 -11.83
C ARG A 90 20.58 18.84 -12.95
N VAL A 91 21.39 19.00 -13.99
CA VAL A 91 21.01 19.81 -15.17
C VAL A 91 19.83 19.16 -15.90
N ILE A 92 19.88 17.86 -16.17
CA ILE A 92 18.76 17.11 -16.76
C ILE A 92 17.49 17.28 -15.92
N ALA A 93 17.58 17.13 -14.60
CA ALA A 93 16.44 17.26 -13.71
C ALA A 93 15.81 18.66 -13.73
N ASN A 94 16.62 19.72 -13.86
CA ASN A 94 16.17 21.10 -13.89
C ASN A 94 15.61 21.53 -15.26
N GLU A 95 16.17 21.03 -16.36
CA GLU A 95 15.77 21.40 -17.72
C GLU A 95 14.63 20.52 -18.27
N SER A 96 14.66 19.23 -17.97
CA SER A 96 13.78 18.21 -18.56
C SER A 96 12.80 17.60 -17.54
N GLY A 97 12.97 17.91 -16.26
CA GLY A 97 12.12 17.47 -15.16
C GLY A 97 12.75 16.39 -14.29
N TRP A 98 12.35 16.37 -13.02
CA TRP A 98 12.93 15.51 -11.97
C TRP A 98 12.95 14.01 -12.31
N LEU A 99 11.95 13.49 -13.05
CA LEU A 99 11.91 12.08 -13.44
C LEU A 99 12.99 11.74 -14.48
N GLU A 100 13.31 12.66 -15.39
CA GLU A 100 14.40 12.47 -16.36
C GLU A 100 15.75 12.38 -15.65
N GLY A 101 15.92 13.11 -14.54
CA GLY A 101 17.08 12.93 -13.66
C GLY A 101 17.19 11.51 -13.09
N TRP A 102 16.08 10.93 -12.62
CA TRP A 102 16.04 9.53 -12.18
C TRP A 102 16.31 8.54 -13.32
N LYS A 103 15.81 8.78 -14.53
CA LYS A 103 16.09 7.95 -15.72
C LYS A 103 17.56 7.99 -16.10
N ALA A 104 18.19 9.17 -16.04
CA ALA A 104 19.63 9.31 -16.25
C ALA A 104 20.44 8.53 -15.20
N LEU A 105 20.01 8.57 -13.93
CA LEU A 105 20.64 7.81 -12.84
C LEU A 105 20.51 6.29 -13.04
N ALA A 106 19.32 5.81 -13.38
CA ALA A 106 19.06 4.40 -13.70
C ALA A 106 19.89 3.91 -14.90
N MET A 107 20.00 4.74 -15.95
CA MET A 107 20.79 4.43 -17.14
C MET A 107 22.28 4.24 -16.85
N ALA A 108 22.83 5.00 -15.90
CA ALA A 108 24.23 4.87 -15.51
C ALA A 108 24.51 3.58 -14.70
N CYS A 109 23.48 2.97 -14.14
CA CYS A 109 23.62 1.83 -13.23
C CYS A 109 22.56 0.76 -13.56
N PRO A 110 22.60 0.14 -14.76
CA PRO A 110 21.53 -0.71 -15.28
C PRO A 110 21.23 -1.98 -14.44
N ASP A 111 22.20 -2.44 -13.66
CA ASP A 111 22.08 -3.65 -12.83
C ASP A 111 21.44 -3.37 -11.45
N CYS A 112 21.08 -2.11 -11.14
CA CYS A 112 20.50 -1.74 -9.85
C CYS A 112 18.97 -1.96 -9.76
N GLY A 113 18.37 -2.76 -10.64
CA GLY A 113 16.94 -3.07 -10.59
C GLY A 113 15.98 -1.93 -11.01
N MET A 114 16.47 -0.72 -11.29
CA MET A 114 15.69 0.38 -11.88
C MET A 114 15.55 0.24 -13.40
N HIS A 115 15.08 -0.93 -13.85
CA HIS A 115 15.00 -1.25 -15.28
C HIS A 115 13.94 -0.41 -16.02
N ASP A 116 14.06 -0.31 -17.35
CA ASP A 116 13.23 0.56 -18.20
C ASP A 116 11.72 0.38 -17.98
N GLN A 117 11.24 -0.86 -17.84
CA GLN A 117 9.82 -1.13 -17.58
C GLN A 117 9.31 -0.50 -16.27
N LEU A 118 10.11 -0.49 -15.20
CA LEU A 118 9.73 0.13 -13.93
C LEU A 118 9.66 1.65 -14.09
N MET A 119 10.67 2.24 -14.74
CA MET A 119 10.72 3.68 -15.00
C MET A 119 9.57 4.15 -15.90
N GLN A 120 9.19 3.34 -16.88
CA GLN A 120 8.02 3.59 -17.72
C GLN A 120 6.72 3.55 -16.90
N ASN A 121 6.56 2.56 -16.02
CA ASN A 121 5.38 2.48 -15.17
C ASN A 121 5.28 3.68 -14.21
N VAL A 122 6.41 4.17 -13.69
CA VAL A 122 6.48 5.41 -12.89
C VAL A 122 6.05 6.63 -13.71
N ALA A 123 6.51 6.75 -14.95
CA ALA A 123 6.11 7.81 -15.87
C ALA A 123 4.60 7.78 -16.15
N THR A 124 4.05 6.61 -16.51
CA THR A 124 2.61 6.41 -16.71
C THR A 124 1.82 6.84 -15.47
N GLY A 125 2.27 6.47 -14.26
CA GLY A 125 1.62 6.89 -13.03
C GLY A 125 1.59 8.41 -12.85
N ILE A 126 2.68 9.11 -13.19
CA ILE A 126 2.75 10.58 -13.13
C ILE A 126 1.79 11.22 -14.13
N ASP A 127 1.68 10.68 -15.34
CA ASP A 127 0.82 11.22 -16.40
C ASP A 127 -0.67 11.00 -16.11
N VAL A 128 -1.02 9.87 -15.50
CA VAL A 128 -2.37 9.64 -14.96
C VAL A 128 -2.70 10.67 -13.89
N PHE A 129 -1.82 10.91 -12.90
CA PHE A 129 -2.09 11.93 -11.86
C PHE A 129 -2.28 13.34 -12.43
N LYS A 130 -1.60 13.71 -13.52
CA LYS A 130 -1.80 15.00 -14.19
C LYS A 130 -3.12 15.10 -14.97
N SER A 131 -3.63 13.98 -15.48
CA SER A 131 -4.79 13.93 -16.38
C SER A 131 -6.10 13.65 -15.65
N VAL A 132 -6.02 13.00 -14.48
CA VAL A 132 -7.19 12.66 -13.66
C VAL A 132 -8.01 13.90 -13.32
N LYS A 133 -9.31 13.79 -13.57
CA LYS A 133 -10.32 14.78 -13.25
C LYS A 133 -11.25 14.24 -12.18
N VAL A 134 -12.02 15.15 -11.59
CA VAL A 134 -13.06 14.84 -10.62
C VAL A 134 -14.38 14.80 -11.36
N SER A 135 -15.13 13.72 -11.16
CA SER A 135 -16.39 13.55 -11.87
C SER A 135 -17.53 14.23 -11.14
N THR A 136 -18.53 14.56 -11.94
CA THR A 136 -19.70 15.34 -11.56
C THR A 136 -20.97 14.49 -11.59
N LEU A 137 -20.87 13.16 -11.69
CA LEU A 137 -22.03 12.28 -11.76
C LEU A 137 -22.82 12.32 -10.44
N PRO A 138 -24.16 12.39 -10.49
CA PRO A 138 -24.98 12.34 -9.29
C PRO A 138 -24.97 10.91 -8.70
N HIS A 139 -24.67 10.81 -7.40
CA HIS A 139 -24.71 9.55 -6.66
C HIS A 139 -26.06 9.35 -5.96
N GLU A 140 -26.54 8.10 -5.91
CA GLU A 140 -27.73 7.73 -5.15
C GLU A 140 -27.40 7.72 -3.65
N LYS A 141 -27.97 8.66 -2.89
CA LYS A 141 -27.74 8.76 -1.45
C LYS A 141 -28.68 7.84 -0.67
N LEU A 142 -28.14 7.14 0.32
CA LEU A 142 -28.92 6.45 1.35
C LEU A 142 -29.64 7.46 2.25
N ASP A 143 -30.71 6.99 2.90
CA ASP A 143 -31.41 7.66 4.00
C ASP A 143 -30.60 7.62 5.33
N ILE A 144 -29.28 7.52 5.25
CA ILE A 144 -28.38 7.36 6.39
C ILE A 144 -27.47 8.58 6.47
N LYS A 145 -27.52 9.26 7.61
CA LYS A 145 -26.56 10.32 7.97
C LYS A 145 -25.45 9.75 8.82
N PHE A 146 -24.22 10.02 8.43
CA PHE A 146 -23.03 9.54 9.09
C PHE A 146 -22.05 10.68 9.31
N ARG A 147 -21.39 10.71 10.46
CA ARG A 147 -20.51 11.81 10.85
C ARG A 147 -19.13 11.32 11.23
N VAL A 148 -18.10 11.88 10.61
CA VAL A 148 -16.72 11.69 11.02
C VAL A 148 -16.34 12.83 11.96
N THR A 149 -15.86 12.49 13.15
CA THR A 149 -15.60 13.43 14.26
C THR A 149 -14.21 13.17 14.83
N ALA A 150 -13.56 14.17 15.41
CA ALA A 150 -12.25 13.95 16.06
C ALA A 150 -12.35 13.07 17.32
N ASN A 151 -13.49 13.14 18.01
CA ASN A 151 -13.74 12.46 19.28
C ASN A 151 -15.12 11.77 19.24
N PRO A 152 -15.24 10.63 18.53
CA PRO A 152 -16.52 9.94 18.39
C PRO A 152 -17.02 9.47 19.75
N SER A 153 -18.32 9.62 20.00
CA SER A 153 -18.90 9.09 21.22
C SER A 153 -18.88 7.55 21.23
N LEU A 154 -18.46 6.97 22.36
CA LEU A 154 -18.49 5.53 22.59
C LEU A 154 -19.91 4.92 22.64
N THR A 155 -20.95 5.75 22.61
CA THR A 155 -22.36 5.32 22.55
C THR A 155 -23.00 5.56 21.17
N SER A 156 -22.30 6.21 20.24
CA SER A 156 -22.87 6.66 18.99
C SER A 156 -22.50 5.73 17.84
N ILE A 157 -23.52 5.12 17.24
CA ILE A 157 -23.41 4.35 15.99
C ILE A 157 -23.14 5.23 14.76
N PRO A 158 -23.79 6.41 14.58
CA PRO A 158 -23.59 7.24 13.39
C PRO A 158 -22.33 8.14 13.46
N GLU A 159 -21.44 7.92 14.42
CA GLU A 159 -20.18 8.66 14.54
C GLU A 159 -18.98 7.74 14.39
N ILE A 160 -17.91 8.20 13.74
CA ILE A 160 -16.60 7.56 13.81
C ILE A 160 -15.47 8.56 13.98
N GLY A 161 -14.34 8.05 14.45
CA GLY A 161 -13.12 8.82 14.65
C GLY A 161 -12.23 8.91 13.41
N PRO A 162 -11.18 9.75 13.47
CA PRO A 162 -10.17 9.88 12.40
C PRO A 162 -9.34 8.62 12.15
N LYS A 163 -9.47 7.57 12.97
CA LYS A 163 -8.34 6.68 13.25
C LYS A 163 -8.30 5.39 12.45
N THR A 164 -7.04 5.14 12.08
CA THR A 164 -6.41 4.34 11.03
C THR A 164 -6.56 2.83 11.15
N PRO A 165 -6.11 2.06 10.14
CA PRO A 165 -6.07 0.59 10.12
C PRO A 165 -5.24 -0.12 11.23
N GLY A 166 -5.09 0.44 12.43
CA GLY A 166 -4.42 -0.24 13.56
C GLY A 166 -4.29 0.54 14.87
N GLY A 167 -4.31 1.88 14.86
CA GLY A 167 -3.98 2.66 16.07
C GLY A 167 -2.51 2.49 16.50
N HIS A 168 -2.16 2.84 17.75
CA HIS A 168 -0.77 2.84 18.27
C HIS A 168 -0.55 1.90 19.46
N ASN A 169 -1.44 0.92 19.67
CA ASN A 169 -1.31 0.06 20.86
C ASN A 169 -0.12 -0.88 20.77
N TRP A 170 0.24 -1.28 19.55
CA TRP A 170 1.43 -2.06 19.23
C TRP A 170 2.73 -1.43 19.73
N GLU A 171 2.83 -0.10 19.85
CA GLU A 171 4.05 0.59 20.34
C GLU A 171 4.43 0.16 21.76
N LYS A 172 3.44 -0.21 22.58
CA LYS A 172 3.63 -0.64 23.96
C LYS A 172 3.71 -2.17 24.09
N ASP A 173 3.55 -2.90 23.00
CA ASP A 173 3.53 -4.35 23.02
C ASP A 173 4.94 -4.94 23.07
N GLU A 174 5.23 -5.70 24.12
CA GLU A 174 6.55 -6.29 24.34
C GLU A 174 6.88 -7.45 23.39
N GLN A 175 5.88 -8.14 22.82
CA GLN A 175 6.10 -9.14 21.78
C GLN A 175 6.47 -8.46 20.46
N TYR A 176 5.75 -7.40 20.08
CA TYR A 176 6.09 -6.57 18.92
C TYR A 176 7.53 -6.04 19.00
N LYS A 177 7.89 -5.36 20.09
CA LYS A 177 9.23 -4.78 20.28
C LYS A 177 10.35 -5.82 20.14
N LYS A 178 10.12 -7.04 20.64
CA LYS A 178 11.09 -8.14 20.52
C LYS A 178 11.29 -8.57 19.07
N VAL A 179 10.21 -8.70 18.30
CA VAL A 179 10.27 -9.12 16.90
C VAL A 179 10.87 -8.03 16.01
N VAL A 180 10.51 -6.76 16.21
CA VAL A 180 11.11 -5.66 15.45
C VAL A 180 12.61 -5.58 15.70
N LYS A 181 13.03 -5.71 16.97
CA LYS A 181 14.44 -5.74 17.34
C LYS A 181 15.21 -6.90 16.68
N SER A 182 14.60 -8.06 16.49
CA SER A 182 15.26 -9.20 15.83
C SER A 182 15.37 -9.05 14.30
N ARG A 183 14.62 -8.12 13.69
CA ARG A 183 14.61 -7.91 12.23
C ARG A 183 15.65 -6.92 11.73
N ASN A 184 16.48 -6.37 12.62
CA ASN A 184 17.37 -5.24 12.32
C ASN A 184 16.63 -4.05 11.69
N ALA A 185 15.32 -3.93 11.94
CA ALA A 185 14.58 -2.74 11.58
C ALA A 185 15.09 -1.58 12.45
N PRO A 186 15.28 -0.38 11.90
CA PRO A 186 15.71 0.78 12.67
C PRO A 186 14.71 1.05 13.80
N ILE A 187 15.12 0.81 15.05
CA ILE A 187 14.25 0.92 16.24
C ILE A 187 13.79 2.37 16.48
N ASP A 188 14.53 3.31 15.94
CA ASP A 188 14.30 4.75 15.93
C ASP A 188 13.21 5.21 14.95
N LEU A 189 12.73 4.31 14.09
CA LEU A 189 11.65 4.56 13.12
C LEU A 189 10.47 3.61 13.48
N PRO A 190 9.59 3.98 14.43
CA PRO A 190 8.47 3.12 14.81
C PRO A 190 7.55 2.93 13.61
N MET A 191 7.19 1.69 13.38
CA MET A 191 6.68 1.21 12.11
C MET A 191 5.38 0.43 12.38
N GLY A 192 4.23 1.06 12.16
CA GLY A 192 2.92 0.48 12.44
C GLY A 192 2.67 -0.85 11.73
N LEU A 193 1.94 -1.75 12.38
CA LEU A 193 1.72 -3.12 11.88
C LEU A 193 1.04 -3.16 10.50
N CYS A 194 0.25 -2.13 10.16
CA CYS A 194 -0.47 -2.03 8.90
C CYS A 194 0.50 -1.81 7.71
N PRO A 195 1.39 -0.79 7.69
CA PRO A 195 2.38 -0.61 6.62
C PRO A 195 3.27 -1.84 6.30
N PHE A 196 3.58 -2.71 7.26
CA PHE A 196 4.51 -3.83 7.01
C PHE A 196 3.84 -5.07 6.42
N TYR A 197 2.62 -5.36 6.85
CA TYR A 197 1.92 -6.61 6.50
C TYR A 197 0.84 -6.39 5.44
N ALA A 198 0.42 -5.15 5.19
CA ALA A 198 -0.60 -4.82 4.20
C ALA A 198 -0.11 -4.71 2.74
N TRP A 199 1.21 -4.67 2.50
CA TRP A 199 1.77 -4.13 1.25
C TRP A 199 2.17 -5.17 0.21
N ILE A 200 1.16 -5.77 -0.39
CA ILE A 200 1.11 -7.11 -0.99
C ILE A 200 1.86 -7.29 -2.31
N GLY A 201 2.65 -6.31 -2.71
CA GLY A 201 3.41 -6.44 -3.95
C GLY A 201 4.56 -7.42 -3.82
N VAL A 202 5.39 -7.25 -2.80
CA VAL A 202 6.74 -7.83 -2.85
C VAL A 202 7.36 -7.79 -1.46
N ALA A 203 6.92 -8.67 -0.59
CA ALA A 203 7.87 -9.22 0.35
C ALA A 203 8.07 -10.64 -0.15
N LYS A 204 9.00 -10.85 -1.09
CA LYS A 204 9.85 -12.01 -0.92
C LYS A 204 10.22 -11.96 0.55
N LYS A 205 9.86 -12.98 1.33
CA LYS A 205 10.43 -13.18 2.66
C LYS A 205 11.90 -12.86 2.47
N VAL A 206 12.40 -11.77 3.05
CA VAL A 206 13.79 -11.36 2.86
C VAL A 206 14.57 -12.58 3.33
N GLU A 207 15.17 -13.30 2.39
CA GLU A 207 15.75 -14.60 2.67
C GLU A 207 16.82 -14.36 3.72
N SER A 208 16.55 -14.84 4.94
CA SER A 208 17.46 -14.78 6.08
C SER A 208 17.92 -13.36 6.47
N SER A 209 17.19 -12.75 7.41
CA SER A 209 17.69 -11.59 8.18
C SER A 209 18.99 -11.87 8.96
N GLU A 210 19.40 -13.14 9.05
CA GLU A 210 20.61 -13.58 9.74
C GLU A 210 21.85 -13.49 8.83
N ASP A 211 21.71 -13.53 7.51
CA ASP A 211 22.87 -13.58 6.59
C ASP A 211 23.31 -12.22 6.03
N VAL A 212 22.42 -11.21 5.93
CA VAL A 212 22.81 -9.84 5.48
C VAL A 212 22.04 -8.70 6.20
N PRO A 213 22.39 -8.37 7.47
CA PRO A 213 21.71 -7.34 8.26
C PRO A 213 21.58 -5.96 7.60
N LYS A 214 22.56 -5.57 6.77
CA LYS A 214 22.56 -4.30 6.04
C LYS A 214 21.47 -4.24 4.96
N GLU A 215 21.27 -5.32 4.22
CA GLU A 215 20.21 -5.39 3.18
C GLU A 215 18.82 -5.31 3.80
N ALA A 216 18.61 -5.99 4.93
CA ALA A 216 17.37 -5.89 5.67
C ALA A 216 17.11 -4.44 6.13
N ALA A 217 18.10 -3.78 6.74
CA ALA A 217 17.97 -2.39 7.18
C ALA A 217 17.64 -1.44 6.02
N ALA A 218 18.28 -1.63 4.86
CA ALA A 218 18.03 -0.84 3.66
C ALA A 218 16.64 -1.06 3.07
N PHE A 219 16.21 -2.32 3.01
CA PHE A 219 14.87 -2.66 2.59
C PHE A 219 13.84 -1.96 3.49
N TRP A 220 13.99 -2.08 4.82
CA TRP A 220 13.05 -1.49 5.79
C TRP A 220 13.00 0.03 5.73
N THR A 221 14.15 0.69 5.65
CA THR A 221 14.24 2.16 5.56
C THR A 221 13.74 2.70 4.22
N SER A 222 13.93 1.96 3.13
CA SER A 222 13.43 2.36 1.81
C SER A 222 11.90 2.25 1.73
N GLN A 223 11.28 1.28 2.41
CA GLN A 223 9.81 1.23 2.55
C GLN A 223 9.26 2.48 3.25
N LEU A 224 9.95 2.97 4.28
CA LEU A 224 9.53 4.14 5.05
C LEU A 224 9.46 5.41 4.21
N LEU A 225 10.28 5.52 3.17
CA LEU A 225 10.26 6.67 2.27
C LEU A 225 9.02 6.70 1.38
N GLY A 226 8.38 5.55 1.16
CA GLY A 226 7.15 5.51 0.40
C GLY A 226 5.91 5.92 1.19
N ILE A 227 5.91 5.82 2.52
CA ILE A 227 4.72 6.16 3.35
C ILE A 227 4.59 7.67 3.59
N VAL A 228 5.39 8.47 2.89
CA VAL A 228 5.44 9.92 2.98
C VAL A 228 4.10 10.60 2.68
N ASP A 229 3.22 10.00 1.86
CA ASP A 229 1.90 10.59 1.62
C ASP A 229 0.91 10.38 2.78
N TYR A 230 1.18 9.40 3.65
CA TYR A 230 0.48 9.18 4.92
C TYR A 230 1.13 9.97 6.06
N ASP A 231 2.45 10.13 6.05
CA ASP A 231 3.22 10.58 7.20
C ASP A 231 4.38 11.51 6.82
N PHE A 232 4.19 12.54 5.98
CA PHE A 232 5.24 13.57 5.77
C PHE A 232 5.43 14.42 7.03
N ASP A 233 5.93 13.76 8.07
CA ASP A 233 6.07 14.32 9.37
C ASP A 233 7.46 14.89 9.52
N LYS A 234 7.48 16.21 9.68
CA LYS A 234 8.67 16.92 10.11
C LYS A 234 8.80 16.88 11.64
N ASP A 235 7.82 16.32 12.34
CA ASP A 235 7.80 16.17 13.79
C ASP A 235 8.64 14.97 14.23
N GLU A 236 9.75 15.27 14.90
CA GLU A 236 10.67 14.26 15.45
C GLU A 236 10.03 13.38 16.54
N ARG A 237 8.82 13.72 17.03
CA ARG A 237 8.06 12.90 17.97
C ARG A 237 7.59 11.59 17.37
N ASN A 238 7.35 11.54 16.06
CA ASN A 238 6.84 10.35 15.37
C ASN A 238 7.97 9.55 14.70
N MET A 239 9.11 10.19 14.42
CA MET A 239 10.31 9.52 13.90
C MET A 239 11.56 10.23 14.41
N LYS A 240 12.44 9.53 15.14
CA LYS A 240 13.62 10.16 15.74
C LYS A 240 14.56 10.65 14.63
N GLY A 241 14.74 11.97 14.51
CA GLY A 241 15.48 12.63 13.42
C GLY A 241 14.65 12.96 12.16
N GLY A 242 13.36 12.61 12.15
CA GLY A 242 12.39 12.95 11.11
C GLY A 242 12.69 12.37 9.73
N ILE A 243 11.86 12.69 8.73
CA ILE A 243 12.01 12.19 7.34
C ILE A 243 13.40 12.43 6.75
N ARG A 244 14.08 13.50 7.20
CA ARG A 244 15.46 13.82 6.82
C ARG A 244 16.46 12.74 7.20
N HIS A 245 16.28 12.09 8.36
CA HIS A 245 17.15 11.01 8.78
C HIS A 245 17.00 9.79 7.87
N ALA A 246 15.76 9.38 7.56
CA ALA A 246 15.48 8.29 6.63
C ALA A 246 16.05 8.58 5.23
N ILE A 247 15.83 9.80 4.70
CA ILE A 247 16.38 10.22 3.41
C ILE A 247 17.91 10.08 3.39
N LYS A 248 18.59 10.60 4.42
CA LYS A 248 20.04 10.57 4.51
C LYS A 248 20.56 9.13 4.56
N TYR A 249 19.99 8.32 5.46
CA TYR A 249 20.40 6.93 5.64
C TYR A 249 20.18 6.11 4.37
N THR A 250 19.02 6.24 3.72
CA THR A 250 18.74 5.59 2.43
C THR A 250 19.71 6.03 1.34
N ALA A 251 20.04 7.33 1.25
CA ALA A 251 21.02 7.80 0.28
C ALA A 251 22.43 7.22 0.51
N GLU A 252 22.87 7.08 1.76
CA GLU A 252 24.14 6.42 2.12
C GLU A 252 24.18 4.95 1.67
N MET A 253 23.05 4.24 1.67
CA MET A 253 22.98 2.87 1.13
C MET A 253 22.97 2.83 -0.39
N GLY A 254 22.54 3.91 -1.03
CA GLY A 254 22.56 4.09 -2.49
C GLY A 254 23.96 4.17 -3.12
N ILE A 255 25.04 4.21 -2.33
CA ILE A 255 26.42 4.23 -2.85
C ILE A 255 27.19 2.94 -2.58
N GLU A 256 26.58 1.97 -1.90
CA GLU A 256 27.21 0.68 -1.63
C GLU A 256 27.43 -0.10 -2.95
N ASN A 257 28.45 -0.96 -2.98
CA ASN A 257 28.84 -1.72 -4.19
C ASN A 257 27.88 -2.87 -4.54
N ASP A 258 26.91 -3.17 -3.67
CA ASP A 258 25.84 -4.13 -3.96
C ASP A 258 24.74 -3.46 -4.80
N HIS A 259 24.60 -3.91 -6.05
CA HIS A 259 23.63 -3.36 -6.99
C HIS A 259 22.18 -3.47 -6.51
N LYS A 260 21.83 -4.51 -5.73
CA LYS A 260 20.47 -4.68 -5.20
C LYS A 260 20.19 -3.71 -4.05
N LEU A 261 21.17 -3.54 -3.17
CA LEU A 261 21.09 -2.59 -2.06
C LEU A 261 20.93 -1.15 -2.56
N ARG A 262 21.76 -0.80 -3.55
CA ARG A 262 21.69 0.46 -4.28
C ARG A 262 20.33 0.67 -4.93
N GLY A 263 19.82 -0.36 -5.61
CA GLY A 263 18.51 -0.36 -6.24
C GLY A 263 17.37 -0.07 -5.29
N ALA A 264 17.30 -0.81 -4.19
CA ALA A 264 16.26 -0.63 -3.17
C ALA A 264 16.27 0.79 -2.60
N ALA A 265 17.46 1.31 -2.32
CA ALA A 265 17.65 2.66 -1.81
C ALA A 265 17.19 3.74 -2.80
N TRP A 266 17.63 3.65 -4.06
CA TRP A 266 17.26 4.60 -5.10
C TRP A 266 15.76 4.55 -5.43
N ILE A 267 15.16 3.36 -5.49
CA ILE A 267 13.72 3.23 -5.69
C ILE A 267 12.94 3.77 -4.47
N GLY A 268 13.42 3.57 -3.24
CA GLY A 268 12.81 4.18 -2.05
C GLY A 268 12.77 5.71 -2.14
N LEU A 269 13.89 6.33 -2.53
CA LEU A 269 13.99 7.77 -2.74
C LEU A 269 13.12 8.26 -3.92
N LEU A 270 13.06 7.51 -5.03
CA LEU A 270 12.16 7.77 -6.15
C LEU A 270 10.68 7.71 -5.72
N THR A 271 10.33 6.72 -4.89
CA THR A 271 8.98 6.56 -4.35
C THR A 271 8.60 7.80 -3.55
N MET A 272 9.49 8.29 -2.69
CA MET A 272 9.25 9.53 -1.93
C MET A 272 9.01 10.73 -2.85
N ASP A 273 9.85 10.95 -3.85
CA ASP A 273 9.71 12.08 -4.79
C ASP A 273 8.35 12.02 -5.51
N ARG A 274 7.96 10.81 -5.93
CA ARG A 274 6.66 10.58 -6.56
C ARG A 274 5.49 10.81 -5.59
N GLN A 275 5.57 10.34 -4.35
CA GLN A 275 4.53 10.57 -3.35
C GLN A 275 4.36 12.06 -3.03
N CYS A 276 5.47 12.80 -2.92
CA CYS A 276 5.43 14.25 -2.76
C CYS A 276 4.81 14.95 -3.98
N PHE A 277 5.09 14.48 -5.20
CA PHE A 277 4.43 14.95 -6.42
C PHE A 277 2.92 14.68 -6.38
N ASN A 278 2.50 13.44 -6.11
CA ASN A 278 1.09 13.04 -6.03
C ASN A 278 0.34 13.89 -5.00
N ARG A 279 0.93 14.10 -3.82
CA ARG A 279 0.34 14.95 -2.77
C ARG A 279 0.15 16.40 -3.23
N SER A 280 1.08 16.95 -4.02
CA SER A 280 0.94 18.31 -4.55
C SER A 280 -0.30 18.46 -5.47
N VAL A 281 -0.62 17.41 -6.23
CA VAL A 281 -1.81 17.33 -7.08
C VAL A 281 -3.08 17.15 -6.24
N GLN A 282 -3.07 16.20 -5.30
CA GLN A 282 -4.19 15.95 -4.39
C GLN A 282 -4.58 17.20 -3.58
N MET A 283 -3.59 17.92 -3.04
CA MET A 283 -3.84 19.17 -2.29
C MET A 283 -4.44 20.27 -3.16
N LYS A 284 -4.22 20.25 -4.48
CA LYS A 284 -4.91 21.13 -5.41
C LYS A 284 -6.38 20.73 -5.53
N TRP A 285 -6.69 19.43 -5.69
CA TRP A 285 -8.06 18.92 -5.71
C TRP A 285 -8.84 19.27 -4.44
N VAL A 286 -8.23 19.09 -3.27
CA VAL A 286 -8.84 19.46 -1.98
C VAL A 286 -9.19 20.96 -1.95
N LYS A 287 -8.24 21.83 -2.30
CA LYS A 287 -8.45 23.29 -2.35
C LYS A 287 -9.54 23.71 -3.33
N GLU A 288 -9.68 22.99 -4.43
CA GLU A 288 -10.69 23.24 -5.46
C GLU A 288 -12.07 22.66 -5.09
N GLY A 289 -12.21 22.03 -3.91
CA GLY A 289 -13.47 21.37 -3.49
C GLY A 289 -13.77 20.10 -4.27
N GLN A 290 -12.77 19.56 -4.96
CA GLN A 290 -12.85 18.40 -5.84
C GLN A 290 -12.46 17.09 -5.12
N GLY A 291 -11.89 17.18 -3.91
CA GLY A 291 -11.20 16.08 -3.23
C GLY A 291 -12.01 14.84 -2.83
N ASN A 292 -13.34 14.82 -2.99
CA ASN A 292 -14.16 13.74 -2.45
C ASN A 292 -14.65 12.74 -3.49
N PHE A 293 -14.48 13.03 -4.79
CA PHE A 293 -14.86 12.14 -5.89
C PHE A 293 -13.96 12.34 -7.11
N VAL A 294 -12.69 11.98 -6.95
CA VAL A 294 -11.80 11.78 -8.10
C VAL A 294 -12.25 10.51 -8.84
N LEU A 295 -13.40 10.58 -9.53
CA LEU A 295 -13.74 9.57 -10.51
C LEU A 295 -12.88 9.87 -11.72
N GLY A 296 -11.88 9.02 -11.95
CA GLY A 296 -11.01 9.09 -13.10
C GLY A 296 -11.84 9.31 -14.36
N PRO A 297 -11.33 10.09 -15.32
CA PRO A 297 -12.11 10.39 -16.50
C PRO A 297 -12.36 9.10 -17.31
N ASP A 298 -13.48 9.06 -18.02
CA ASP A 298 -13.86 7.96 -18.92
C ASP A 298 -12.83 7.71 -20.05
N ASP A 299 -11.81 8.57 -20.18
CA ASP A 299 -10.79 8.56 -21.23
C ASP A 299 -9.41 8.04 -20.79
N ILE A 300 -9.20 7.69 -19.51
CA ILE A 300 -7.95 7.02 -19.08
C ILE A 300 -8.08 5.52 -19.32
N ASP A 301 -7.10 4.98 -20.05
CA ASP A 301 -6.96 3.57 -20.33
C ASP A 301 -6.88 2.73 -19.02
N PRO A 302 -7.61 1.61 -18.91
CA PRO A 302 -7.58 0.76 -17.72
C PRO A 302 -6.19 0.22 -17.37
N GLU A 303 -5.33 -0.09 -18.34
CA GLU A 303 -3.95 -0.48 -18.05
C GLU A 303 -3.19 0.68 -17.41
N GLU A 304 -3.27 1.88 -17.97
CA GLU A 304 -2.63 3.07 -17.42
C GLU A 304 -3.11 3.40 -16.00
N PHE A 305 -4.43 3.34 -15.76
CA PHE A 305 -4.99 3.58 -14.43
C PHE A 305 -4.52 2.52 -13.42
N GLY A 306 -4.53 1.24 -13.80
CA GLY A 306 -4.06 0.18 -12.93
C GLY A 306 -2.55 0.24 -12.67
N ILE A 307 -1.76 0.67 -13.66
CA ILE A 307 -0.34 1.02 -13.48
C ILE A 307 -0.21 2.15 -12.46
N ALA A 308 -0.95 3.24 -12.64
CA ALA A 308 -0.91 4.36 -11.72
C ALA A 308 -1.25 3.95 -10.28
N GLY A 309 -2.29 3.13 -10.11
CA GLY A 309 -2.72 2.63 -8.81
C GLY A 309 -1.65 1.81 -8.09
N TYR A 310 -1.00 0.85 -8.77
CA TYR A 310 0.03 0.05 -8.11
C TYR A 310 1.32 0.85 -7.87
N VAL A 311 1.67 1.76 -8.77
CA VAL A 311 2.85 2.59 -8.57
C VAL A 311 2.58 3.57 -7.42
N ASP A 312 1.35 4.12 -7.28
CA ASP A 312 0.90 5.07 -6.21
C ASP A 312 1.04 4.49 -4.81
N CYS A 313 1.33 3.20 -4.70
CA CYS A 313 1.67 2.57 -3.45
C CYS A 313 3.12 2.94 -3.02
N ALA A 314 3.30 3.39 -1.76
CA ALA A 314 4.54 3.42 -0.96
C ALA A 314 5.55 2.23 -1.04
N ALA A 315 5.35 1.19 -1.84
CA ALA A 315 6.23 0.01 -1.83
C ALA A 315 6.79 -0.32 -3.21
N LEU A 316 7.42 0.65 -3.88
CA LEU A 316 8.17 0.34 -5.09
C LEU A 316 9.52 -0.32 -4.78
N ALA A 317 10.13 0.01 -3.64
CA ALA A 317 11.49 -0.44 -3.28
C ALA A 317 11.77 -1.94 -3.43
N PRO A 318 10.81 -2.86 -3.16
CA PRO A 318 11.08 -4.28 -3.37
C PRO A 318 11.20 -4.68 -4.85
N PHE A 319 10.63 -3.93 -5.78
CA PHE A 319 10.75 -4.22 -7.22
C PHE A 319 12.19 -4.06 -7.72
N ALA A 320 13.09 -3.43 -6.94
CA ALA A 320 14.54 -3.46 -7.19
C ALA A 320 15.10 -4.88 -7.31
N TYR A 321 14.48 -5.84 -6.63
CA TYR A 321 14.94 -7.22 -6.56
C TYR A 321 14.31 -8.12 -7.62
N GLN A 322 13.58 -7.52 -8.58
CA GLN A 322 12.87 -8.23 -9.64
C GLN A 322 13.42 -7.85 -11.02
N SER A 323 13.46 -8.83 -11.92
CA SER A 323 13.63 -8.56 -13.35
C SER A 323 12.35 -7.96 -13.95
N ALA A 324 12.45 -7.39 -15.16
CA ALA A 324 11.28 -6.89 -15.88
C ALA A 324 10.20 -7.99 -16.12
N GLU A 325 10.63 -9.24 -16.33
CA GLU A 325 9.73 -10.39 -16.47
C GLU A 325 9.04 -10.74 -15.15
N GLN A 326 9.76 -10.66 -14.03
CA GLN A 326 9.21 -10.89 -12.69
C GLN A 326 8.25 -9.78 -12.27
N LEU A 327 8.46 -8.54 -12.72
CA LEU A 327 7.60 -7.40 -12.40
C LEU A 327 6.15 -7.59 -12.91
N LEU A 328 5.96 -8.15 -14.11
CA LEU A 328 4.65 -8.25 -14.78
C LEU A 328 3.57 -8.94 -13.93
N PRO A 329 3.81 -10.12 -13.34
CA PRO A 329 2.84 -10.70 -12.43
C PRO A 329 2.73 -9.98 -11.09
N SER A 330 3.82 -9.43 -10.56
CA SER A 330 3.80 -8.76 -9.25
C SER A 330 3.06 -7.42 -9.29
N ARG A 331 3.07 -6.71 -10.44
CA ARG A 331 2.28 -5.47 -10.62
C ARG A 331 0.77 -5.71 -10.55
N LEU A 332 0.28 -6.84 -11.08
CA LEU A 332 -1.14 -7.20 -10.97
C LEU A 332 -1.53 -7.50 -9.52
N SER A 333 -0.72 -8.28 -8.80
CA SER A 333 -0.93 -8.53 -7.37
C SER A 333 -0.99 -7.24 -6.57
N MET A 334 -0.10 -6.30 -6.86
CA MET A 334 -0.05 -5.00 -6.21
C MET A 334 -1.29 -4.14 -6.55
N PHE A 335 -1.75 -4.14 -7.80
CA PHE A 335 -2.98 -3.45 -8.20
C PHE A 335 -4.22 -4.02 -7.48
N VAL A 336 -4.35 -5.35 -7.38
CA VAL A 336 -5.44 -6.00 -6.64
C VAL A 336 -5.40 -5.63 -5.15
N ALA A 337 -4.20 -5.51 -4.58
CA ALA A 337 -4.01 -5.13 -3.19
C ALA A 337 -4.39 -3.68 -2.91
N VAL A 338 -3.98 -2.75 -3.78
CA VAL A 338 -4.40 -1.34 -3.72
C VAL A 338 -5.91 -1.25 -3.84
N SER A 339 -6.51 -1.98 -4.78
CA SER A 339 -7.96 -2.04 -4.95
C SER A 339 -8.67 -2.55 -3.69
N PHE A 340 -8.11 -3.58 -3.04
CA PHE A 340 -8.63 -4.13 -1.79
C PHE A 340 -8.51 -3.15 -0.62
N ALA A 341 -7.40 -2.41 -0.53
CA ALA A 341 -7.18 -1.35 0.46
C ALA A 341 -8.17 -0.19 0.24
N ASN A 342 -8.29 0.32 -0.99
CA ASN A 342 -9.26 1.38 -1.32
C ASN A 342 -10.69 0.97 -0.96
N GLN A 343 -11.08 -0.29 -1.16
CA GLN A 343 -12.41 -0.77 -0.80
C GLN A 343 -12.61 -0.91 0.71
N HIS A 344 -11.55 -1.14 1.48
CA HIS A 344 -11.64 -1.12 2.94
C HIS A 344 -11.72 0.29 3.46
N ASP A 345 -10.84 1.17 2.99
CA ASP A 345 -10.55 2.48 3.56
C ASP A 345 -11.04 3.64 2.68
N LEU A 346 -12.11 3.43 1.90
CA LEU A 346 -12.63 4.47 1.00
C LEU A 346 -12.99 5.77 1.72
N LEU A 347 -13.53 5.70 2.94
CA LEU A 347 -13.75 6.87 3.80
C LEU A 347 -12.49 7.73 3.97
N PHE A 348 -11.31 7.11 4.09
CA PHE A 348 -10.04 7.82 4.21
C PHE A 348 -9.60 8.43 2.88
N ASP A 349 -9.82 7.71 1.79
CA ASP A 349 -9.53 8.25 0.46
C ASP A 349 -10.42 9.47 0.15
N MET A 350 -11.67 9.46 0.62
CA MET A 350 -12.61 10.57 0.53
C MET A 350 -12.27 11.73 1.48
N GLY A 351 -11.78 11.45 2.70
CA GLY A 351 -11.60 12.45 3.75
C GLY A 351 -10.19 13.04 3.91
N CYS A 352 -9.13 12.32 3.49
CA CYS A 352 -7.72 12.71 3.76
C CYS A 352 -6.83 12.75 2.52
N SER A 353 -6.90 11.69 1.70
CA SER A 353 -5.83 11.41 0.72
C SER A 353 -6.17 11.94 -0.68
N SER A 354 -7.46 12.07 -1.02
CA SER A 354 -7.93 12.36 -2.38
C SER A 354 -7.21 11.52 -3.43
N ARG A 355 -6.90 10.26 -3.11
CA ARG A 355 -6.19 9.35 -4.02
C ARG A 355 -7.05 8.93 -5.19
N ILE A 356 -6.37 8.51 -6.26
CA ILE A 356 -7.02 7.70 -7.28
C ILE A 356 -7.52 6.42 -6.63
N SER A 357 -8.79 6.09 -6.85
CA SER A 357 -9.44 4.96 -6.18
C SER A 357 -10.08 4.05 -7.22
N CYS A 358 -9.69 2.78 -7.23
CA CYS A 358 -10.32 1.76 -8.07
C CYS A 358 -11.82 1.63 -7.74
N ALA A 359 -12.18 1.79 -6.46
CA ALA A 359 -13.58 1.80 -6.04
C ALA A 359 -14.36 2.97 -6.64
N ALA A 360 -13.77 4.16 -6.66
CA ALA A 360 -14.37 5.36 -7.25
C ALA A 360 -14.48 5.23 -8.78
N TYR A 361 -13.44 4.76 -9.47
CA TYR A 361 -13.48 4.51 -10.92
C TYR A 361 -14.59 3.50 -11.28
N ALA A 362 -14.70 2.40 -10.53
CA ALA A 362 -15.73 1.39 -10.75
C ALA A 362 -17.16 1.91 -10.47
N ASP A 363 -17.32 2.91 -9.59
CA ASP A 363 -18.59 3.59 -9.37
C ASP A 363 -18.99 4.46 -10.57
N ALA A 364 -18.04 5.23 -11.13
CA ALA A 364 -18.28 5.99 -12.36
C ALA A 364 -18.66 5.11 -13.56
N ALA A 365 -18.03 3.94 -13.69
CA ALA A 365 -18.40 2.93 -14.68
C ALA A 365 -19.78 2.29 -14.43
N GLY A 366 -20.43 2.60 -13.30
CA GLY A 366 -21.77 2.12 -12.96
C GLY A 366 -21.83 0.63 -12.58
N VAL A 367 -20.69 0.01 -12.29
CA VAL A 367 -20.60 -1.41 -11.93
C VAL A 367 -20.72 -1.67 -10.42
N PHE A 368 -20.54 -0.64 -9.60
CA PHE A 368 -20.55 -0.76 -8.14
C PHE A 368 -21.89 -1.25 -7.56
N LYS A 369 -23.00 -0.86 -8.19
CA LYS A 369 -24.35 -1.34 -7.83
C LYS A 369 -24.53 -2.87 -7.92
N TYR A 370 -23.65 -3.55 -8.67
CA TYR A 370 -23.61 -5.00 -8.79
C TYR A 370 -22.64 -5.67 -7.80
N ASP A 371 -21.88 -4.90 -7.01
CA ASP A 371 -20.83 -5.39 -6.10
C ASP A 371 -19.69 -6.11 -6.86
N LEU A 372 -19.54 -5.75 -8.14
CA LEU A 372 -18.58 -6.30 -9.09
C LEU A 372 -17.12 -6.01 -8.69
N PRO A 373 -16.71 -4.78 -8.28
CA PRO A 373 -15.35 -4.52 -7.77
C PRO A 373 -14.96 -5.38 -6.59
N GLN A 374 -15.88 -5.61 -5.66
CA GLN A 374 -15.64 -6.45 -4.49
C GLN A 374 -15.58 -7.94 -4.88
N ALA A 375 -16.45 -8.38 -5.79
CA ALA A 375 -16.46 -9.75 -6.30
C ALA A 375 -15.21 -10.09 -7.12
N TRP A 376 -14.76 -9.16 -7.95
CA TRP A 376 -13.51 -9.27 -8.71
C TRP A 376 -12.31 -9.29 -7.78
N THR A 377 -12.21 -8.36 -6.82
CA THR A 377 -11.06 -8.28 -5.91
C THR A 377 -10.88 -9.56 -5.11
N VAL A 378 -11.95 -10.11 -4.54
CA VAL A 378 -11.88 -11.40 -3.81
C VAL A 378 -11.56 -12.56 -4.75
N GLY A 379 -12.15 -12.60 -5.96
CA GLY A 379 -11.85 -13.63 -6.95
C GLY A 379 -10.38 -13.61 -7.40
N MET A 380 -9.80 -12.41 -7.56
CA MET A 380 -8.39 -12.21 -7.84
C MET A 380 -7.52 -12.65 -6.68
N ILE A 381 -7.86 -12.30 -5.44
CA ILE A 381 -7.12 -12.76 -4.24
C ILE A 381 -7.12 -14.29 -4.15
N ASP A 382 -8.23 -14.97 -4.44
CA ASP A 382 -8.31 -16.43 -4.46
C ASP A 382 -7.42 -17.04 -5.58
N ALA A 383 -7.43 -16.45 -6.77
CA ALA A 383 -6.65 -16.92 -7.92
C ALA A 383 -5.14 -16.69 -7.73
N ILE A 384 -4.81 -15.53 -7.17
CA ILE A 384 -3.50 -15.20 -6.63
C ILE A 384 -3.16 -16.32 -5.62
N ALA A 385 -3.86 -16.50 -4.50
CA ALA A 385 -3.54 -17.55 -3.51
C ALA A 385 -3.32 -18.95 -4.10
N THR A 386 -4.09 -19.32 -5.12
CA THR A 386 -3.95 -20.59 -5.86
C THR A 386 -2.61 -20.69 -6.59
N ARG A 387 -2.14 -19.59 -7.21
CA ARG A 387 -0.81 -19.52 -7.80
C ARG A 387 0.30 -19.69 -6.77
N ALA A 388 0.16 -19.14 -5.55
CA ALA A 388 1.14 -19.37 -4.49
C ALA A 388 1.23 -20.84 -4.07
N LEU A 389 0.13 -21.58 -4.11
CA LEU A 389 0.16 -23.04 -3.91
C LEU A 389 0.95 -23.78 -5.01
N ASN A 390 0.96 -23.23 -6.23
CA ASN A 390 1.53 -23.87 -7.42
C ASN A 390 2.97 -23.43 -7.76
N GLY A 391 3.61 -22.59 -6.93
CA GLY A 391 5.07 -22.35 -7.00
C GLY A 391 5.55 -20.95 -7.39
N MET A 392 4.73 -19.89 -7.28
CA MET A 392 5.22 -18.50 -7.40
C MET A 392 4.85 -17.66 -6.18
N GLU A 393 5.74 -16.74 -5.76
CA GLU A 393 5.84 -16.25 -4.38
C GLU A 393 5.25 -14.86 -4.06
N ASP A 394 4.38 -14.26 -4.87
CA ASP A 394 4.11 -12.81 -4.75
C ASP A 394 2.70 -12.44 -4.27
N GLN A 395 2.38 -12.55 -2.97
CA GLN A 395 0.99 -12.43 -2.45
C GLN A 395 0.85 -12.03 -0.97
N LYS A 396 -0.33 -11.55 -0.56
CA LYS A 396 -0.71 -11.18 0.82
C LYS A 396 -2.23 -10.86 0.86
N PRO A 397 -2.74 -10.58 2.06
CA PRO A 397 -3.97 -9.82 2.32
C PRO A 397 -3.89 -8.80 3.48
N LEU A 398 -5.00 -8.08 3.68
CA LEU A 398 -5.23 -7.08 4.73
C LEU A 398 -6.13 -7.61 5.86
N TYR A 399 -5.98 -7.02 7.06
CA TYR A 399 -6.79 -7.24 8.26
C TYR A 399 -7.16 -5.86 8.90
N PRO A 400 -8.32 -5.67 9.58
CA PRO A 400 -9.27 -4.66 9.11
C PRO A 400 -9.83 -3.60 10.09
N ALA A 401 -10.67 -2.72 9.51
CA ALA A 401 -11.56 -1.73 10.12
C ALA A 401 -12.88 -2.29 10.70
N TRP A 402 -12.80 -3.10 11.75
CA TRP A 402 -13.95 -3.75 12.40
C TRP A 402 -15.01 -2.79 12.97
N GLU A 403 -14.60 -1.64 13.50
CA GLU A 403 -15.55 -0.65 14.04
C GLU A 403 -16.50 -0.13 12.95
N ARG A 404 -15.97 0.21 11.77
CA ARG A 404 -16.78 0.64 10.61
C ARG A 404 -17.72 -0.47 10.19
N PHE A 405 -17.22 -1.69 10.07
CA PHE A 405 -18.05 -2.84 9.68
C PHE A 405 -19.26 -3.01 10.60
N ILE A 406 -19.08 -2.91 11.92
CA ILE A 406 -20.18 -3.03 12.89
C ILE A 406 -21.18 -1.89 12.71
N LYS A 407 -20.69 -0.63 12.74
CA LYS A 407 -21.55 0.56 12.69
C LYS A 407 -22.33 0.62 11.37
N TYR A 408 -21.67 0.37 10.25
CA TYR A 408 -22.24 0.39 8.91
C TYR A 408 -23.29 -0.69 8.75
N THR A 409 -22.98 -1.93 9.15
CA THR A 409 -23.95 -3.04 9.07
C THR A 409 -25.19 -2.75 9.90
N ARG A 410 -25.05 -2.19 11.11
CA ARG A 410 -26.20 -1.83 11.96
C ARG A 410 -27.04 -0.72 11.35
N MET A 411 -26.43 0.31 10.77
CA MET A 411 -27.16 1.38 10.09
C MET A 411 -27.87 0.88 8.84
N LEU A 412 -27.21 0.06 8.00
CA LEU A 412 -27.82 -0.55 6.82
C LEU A 412 -29.02 -1.45 7.18
N ARG A 413 -28.97 -2.15 8.32
CA ARG A 413 -30.11 -2.97 8.81
C ARG A 413 -31.29 -2.15 9.31
N LYS A 414 -31.04 -0.92 9.78
CA LYS A 414 -32.07 0.01 10.28
C LYS A 414 -32.66 0.87 9.16
N SER A 415 -31.95 1.04 8.05
CA SER A 415 -32.37 1.81 6.87
C SER A 415 -33.54 1.14 6.15
N GLU A 416 -34.47 1.94 5.64
CA GLU A 416 -35.62 1.48 4.85
C GLU A 416 -35.30 1.42 3.33
N SER A 417 -34.08 1.85 2.95
CA SER A 417 -33.64 1.88 1.56
C SER A 417 -33.47 0.49 0.95
N LYS A 418 -33.99 0.31 -0.27
CA LYS A 418 -33.73 -0.89 -1.09
C LYS A 418 -32.25 -1.06 -1.41
N VAL A 419 -31.50 0.05 -1.50
CA VAL A 419 -30.04 0.03 -1.72
C VAL A 419 -29.35 -0.61 -0.51
N SER A 420 -29.69 -0.19 0.71
CA SER A 420 -29.16 -0.77 1.96
C SER A 420 -29.43 -2.27 2.07
N ALA A 421 -30.66 -2.70 1.79
CA ALA A 421 -31.02 -4.12 1.76
C ALA A 421 -30.24 -4.88 0.67
N GLY A 422 -30.03 -4.26 -0.50
CA GLY A 422 -29.25 -4.80 -1.59
C GLY A 422 -27.78 -5.01 -1.22
N ILE A 423 -27.14 -4.05 -0.55
CA ILE A 423 -25.75 -4.13 -0.07
C ILE A 423 -25.59 -5.34 0.86
N LEU A 424 -26.45 -5.43 1.89
CA LEU A 424 -26.39 -6.54 2.85
C LEU A 424 -26.64 -7.89 2.18
N LYS A 425 -27.60 -7.96 1.25
CA LYS A 425 -27.89 -9.19 0.49
C LYS A 425 -26.68 -9.63 -0.32
N ARG A 426 -26.02 -8.74 -1.07
CA ARG A 426 -24.84 -9.08 -1.88
C ARG A 426 -23.65 -9.49 -1.02
N ALA A 427 -23.42 -8.79 0.09
CA ALA A 427 -22.39 -9.14 1.08
C ALA A 427 -22.60 -10.54 1.68
N GLN A 428 -23.85 -11.01 1.83
CA GLN A 428 -24.19 -12.35 2.30
C GLN A 428 -24.09 -13.44 1.22
N GLN A 429 -24.38 -13.10 -0.04
CA GLN A 429 -24.32 -14.07 -1.14
C GLN A 429 -22.90 -14.57 -1.38
N GLY A 430 -21.88 -13.76 -1.06
CA GLY A 430 -20.48 -14.13 -1.20
C GLY A 430 -20.12 -14.47 -2.65
N LEU A 431 -20.62 -13.68 -3.61
CA LEU A 431 -20.35 -13.89 -5.03
C LEU A 431 -18.94 -13.40 -5.39
N VAL A 432 -18.23 -14.15 -6.23
CA VAL A 432 -16.92 -13.79 -6.77
C VAL A 432 -16.95 -13.81 -8.28
N LEU A 433 -16.15 -12.94 -8.89
CA LEU A 433 -15.90 -12.97 -10.33
C LEU A 433 -14.56 -13.67 -10.56
N VAL A 434 -14.61 -14.94 -10.94
CA VAL A 434 -13.42 -15.76 -11.19
C VAL A 434 -12.64 -15.19 -12.38
N PRO A 435 -11.31 -15.04 -12.29
CA PRO A 435 -10.49 -14.59 -13.42
C PRO A 435 -10.52 -15.55 -14.60
N LYS A 436 -10.26 -15.02 -15.80
CA LYS A 436 -10.21 -15.84 -17.03
C LYS A 436 -9.01 -16.78 -17.00
N ASN A 437 -7.86 -16.25 -16.60
CA ASN A 437 -6.63 -16.99 -16.32
C ASN A 437 -5.76 -16.16 -15.35
N TRP A 438 -4.62 -16.71 -14.94
CA TRP A 438 -3.70 -16.08 -13.98
C TRP A 438 -2.61 -15.23 -14.65
N GLU A 439 -2.59 -15.18 -15.99
CA GLU A 439 -1.65 -14.41 -16.82
C GLU A 439 -2.27 -13.11 -17.35
N GLU A 440 -3.50 -12.79 -16.93
CA GLU A 440 -4.19 -11.59 -17.40
C GLU A 440 -3.36 -10.33 -17.09
N SER A 441 -3.29 -9.41 -18.06
CA SER A 441 -2.66 -8.11 -17.83
C SER A 441 -3.50 -7.29 -16.85
N ILE A 442 -2.92 -6.23 -16.28
CA ILE A 442 -3.67 -5.28 -15.46
C ILE A 442 -4.85 -4.69 -16.25
N GLY A 443 -4.64 -4.32 -17.52
CA GLY A 443 -5.68 -3.77 -18.39
C GLY A 443 -6.83 -4.75 -18.60
N ASP A 444 -6.55 -5.97 -19.05
CA ASP A 444 -7.58 -7.01 -19.27
C ASP A 444 -8.37 -7.32 -17.98
N ALA A 445 -7.66 -7.39 -16.85
CA ALA A 445 -8.26 -7.65 -15.55
C ALA A 445 -9.20 -6.50 -15.14
N PHE A 446 -8.78 -5.26 -15.38
CA PHE A 446 -9.54 -4.08 -14.99
C PHE A 446 -10.72 -3.80 -15.93
N GLU A 447 -10.56 -3.93 -17.25
CA GLU A 447 -11.66 -3.85 -18.22
C GLU A 447 -12.79 -4.84 -17.89
N ARG A 448 -12.43 -6.07 -17.53
CA ARG A 448 -13.40 -7.09 -17.12
C ARG A 448 -14.16 -6.68 -15.85
N LEU A 449 -13.47 -6.02 -14.91
CA LEU A 449 -14.13 -5.45 -13.74
C LEU A 449 -15.11 -4.33 -14.16
N LEU A 450 -14.77 -3.51 -15.13
CA LEU A 450 -15.56 -2.35 -15.53
C LEU A 450 -16.75 -2.68 -16.43
N ASP A 451 -16.86 -3.89 -16.96
CA ASP A 451 -17.96 -4.34 -17.82
C ASP A 451 -19.17 -4.88 -17.00
N PRO A 452 -20.33 -4.18 -16.99
CA PRO A 452 -21.54 -4.62 -16.29
C PRO A 452 -22.06 -5.99 -16.71
N ALA A 453 -21.78 -6.46 -17.93
CA ALA A 453 -22.19 -7.78 -18.40
C ALA A 453 -21.52 -8.92 -17.62
N ASN A 454 -20.44 -8.65 -16.89
CA ASN A 454 -19.79 -9.63 -16.03
C ASN A 454 -20.54 -9.86 -14.70
N ALA A 455 -21.51 -9.01 -14.34
CA ALA A 455 -22.33 -9.22 -13.14
C ALA A 455 -23.09 -10.57 -13.19
N SER A 456 -23.56 -11.00 -14.37
CA SER A 456 -24.24 -12.29 -14.53
C SER A 456 -23.29 -13.50 -14.54
N LYS A 457 -21.97 -13.27 -14.57
CA LYS A 457 -20.94 -14.32 -14.57
C LYS A 457 -20.38 -14.60 -13.18
N MET A 458 -20.76 -13.80 -12.18
CA MET A 458 -20.33 -14.03 -10.80
C MET A 458 -20.92 -15.34 -10.26
N VAL A 459 -20.11 -16.09 -9.53
CA VAL A 459 -20.49 -17.38 -8.93
C VAL A 459 -20.40 -17.31 -7.42
N ASN A 460 -21.11 -18.19 -6.72
CA ASN A 460 -20.95 -18.30 -5.27
C ASN A 460 -19.52 -18.77 -4.95
N ARG A 461 -18.79 -18.07 -4.07
CA ARG A 461 -17.41 -18.42 -3.69
C ARG A 461 -17.30 -19.85 -3.16
N LYS A 462 -18.36 -20.42 -2.58
CA LYS A 462 -18.41 -21.83 -2.15
C LYS A 462 -18.17 -22.82 -3.29
N ALA A 463 -18.44 -22.44 -4.54
CA ALA A 463 -18.21 -23.28 -5.70
C ALA A 463 -16.71 -23.43 -6.04
N CYS A 464 -15.86 -22.51 -5.56
CA CYS A 464 -14.42 -22.49 -5.83
C CYS A 464 -13.55 -22.60 -4.56
N THR A 465 -14.15 -22.85 -3.39
CA THR A 465 -13.47 -22.93 -2.09
C THR A 465 -13.91 -24.17 -1.30
N THR A 466 -13.16 -24.52 -0.26
CA THR A 466 -13.50 -25.56 0.71
C THR A 466 -13.56 -24.99 2.12
N GLU A 467 -14.29 -25.68 3.00
CA GLU A 467 -14.36 -25.34 4.42
C GLU A 467 -13.19 -25.93 5.19
N TYR A 468 -12.60 -25.11 6.05
CA TYR A 468 -11.51 -25.47 6.94
C TYR A 468 -11.93 -25.28 8.38
N GLN A 469 -11.75 -26.31 9.18
CA GLN A 469 -11.96 -26.27 10.61
C GLN A 469 -10.77 -25.58 11.30
N LEU A 470 -11.06 -24.52 12.06
CA LEU A 470 -10.03 -23.80 12.82
C LEU A 470 -9.71 -24.51 14.14
N SER A 471 -8.50 -24.28 14.64
CA SER A 471 -8.11 -24.66 15.99
C SER A 471 -8.84 -23.84 17.06
N GLU A 472 -8.99 -24.44 18.24
CA GLU A 472 -9.55 -23.77 19.41
C GLU A 472 -8.68 -22.56 19.80
N PRO A 473 -9.27 -21.36 19.98
CA PRO A 473 -8.48 -20.15 20.14
C PRO A 473 -7.90 -19.97 21.55
N ALA A 474 -8.42 -20.65 22.58
CA ALA A 474 -8.14 -20.36 23.99
C ALA A 474 -6.64 -20.27 24.33
N LYS A 475 -5.86 -21.26 23.89
CA LYS A 475 -4.41 -21.29 24.12
C LYS A 475 -3.70 -20.10 23.47
N HIS A 476 -4.05 -19.78 22.23
CA HIS A 476 -3.43 -18.67 21.48
C HIS A 476 -3.86 -17.31 22.04
N LEU A 477 -5.13 -17.14 22.43
CA LEU A 477 -5.59 -15.90 23.05
C LEU A 477 -4.84 -15.61 24.36
N GLN A 478 -4.61 -16.64 25.19
CA GLN A 478 -3.83 -16.51 26.41
C GLN A 478 -2.36 -16.16 26.12
N GLU A 479 -1.72 -16.84 25.17
CA GLU A 479 -0.32 -16.63 24.79
C GLU A 479 -0.07 -15.21 24.27
N TYR A 480 -1.00 -14.66 23.50
CA TYR A 480 -0.89 -13.33 22.89
C TYR A 480 -1.58 -12.22 23.68
N ARG A 481 -2.16 -12.54 24.84
CA ARG A 481 -2.86 -11.60 25.74
C ARG A 481 -4.00 -10.88 25.03
N VAL A 482 -4.89 -11.65 24.42
CA VAL A 482 -6.09 -11.16 23.74
C VAL A 482 -7.29 -11.42 24.65
N ASP A 483 -7.63 -10.43 25.46
CA ASP A 483 -8.74 -10.51 26.40
C ASP A 483 -10.06 -10.06 25.75
N ALA A 484 -11.18 -10.60 26.23
CA ALA A 484 -12.51 -10.13 25.81
C ALA A 484 -12.78 -8.70 26.29
N PRO A 485 -13.57 -7.88 25.57
CA PRO A 485 -13.89 -6.53 26.00
C PRO A 485 -14.84 -6.51 27.20
N GLU A 486 -14.76 -5.46 28.01
CA GLU A 486 -15.69 -5.21 29.11
C GLU A 486 -17.06 -4.72 28.60
N LEU A 487 -18.09 -5.56 28.79
CA LEU A 487 -19.46 -5.31 28.33
C LEU A 487 -20.46 -5.34 29.48
N CYS A 488 -21.70 -4.95 29.20
CA CYS A 488 -22.79 -5.18 30.14
C CYS A 488 -23.08 -6.68 30.28
N GLU A 489 -23.64 -7.08 31.43
CA GLU A 489 -23.93 -8.48 31.77
C GLU A 489 -24.69 -9.24 30.67
N LYS A 490 -25.68 -8.57 30.04
CA LYS A 490 -26.50 -9.15 28.96
C LYS A 490 -25.72 -9.43 27.68
N CYS A 491 -24.70 -8.64 27.37
CA CYS A 491 -23.90 -8.81 26.15
C CYS A 491 -22.62 -9.63 26.40
N PHE A 492 -22.14 -9.69 27.64
CA PHE A 492 -20.87 -10.33 27.96
C PHE A 492 -20.92 -11.85 27.83
N SER A 493 -21.93 -12.52 28.43
CA SER A 493 -22.03 -13.99 28.35
C SER A 493 -22.17 -14.50 26.91
N PRO A 494 -23.09 -13.95 26.07
CA PRO A 494 -23.20 -14.39 24.67
C PRO A 494 -21.95 -14.09 23.85
N LEU A 495 -21.27 -12.97 24.12
CA LEU A 495 -19.98 -12.70 23.48
C LEU A 495 -18.93 -13.73 23.87
N LEU A 496 -18.80 -14.08 25.16
CA LEU A 496 -17.82 -15.07 25.61
C LEU A 496 -18.04 -16.43 24.95
N GLU A 497 -19.29 -16.88 24.85
CA GLU A 497 -19.66 -18.11 24.15
C GLU A 497 -19.23 -18.07 22.67
N ALA A 498 -19.47 -16.94 21.99
CA ALA A 498 -19.02 -16.75 20.62
C ALA A 498 -17.49 -16.70 20.53
N PHE A 499 -16.83 -15.94 21.39
CA PHE A 499 -15.40 -15.67 21.37
C PHE A 499 -14.59 -16.96 21.59
N PHE A 500 -14.97 -17.76 22.59
CA PHE A 500 -14.31 -19.03 22.93
C PHE A 500 -14.89 -20.25 22.22
N LYS A 501 -15.71 -20.06 21.17
CA LYS A 501 -16.30 -21.16 20.43
C LYS A 501 -15.23 -22.19 20.00
N PRO A 502 -15.39 -23.48 20.35
CA PRO A 502 -14.37 -24.51 20.13
C PRO A 502 -14.28 -24.95 18.66
N SER A 503 -15.33 -24.71 17.88
CA SER A 503 -15.37 -25.01 16.44
C SER A 503 -15.83 -23.79 15.63
N ASP A 504 -15.01 -23.43 14.65
CA ASP A 504 -15.31 -22.39 13.67
C ASP A 504 -14.78 -22.81 12.30
N THR A 505 -15.44 -22.33 11.24
CA THR A 505 -15.08 -22.67 9.87
C THR A 505 -14.78 -21.42 9.06
N ILE A 506 -13.80 -21.55 8.18
CA ILE A 506 -13.45 -20.52 7.19
C ILE A 506 -13.43 -21.18 5.81
N GLN A 507 -13.90 -20.43 4.82
CA GLN A 507 -13.85 -20.84 3.41
C GLN A 507 -12.63 -20.24 2.75
N ALA A 508 -11.86 -21.09 2.09
CA ALA A 508 -10.64 -20.72 1.39
C ALA A 508 -10.39 -21.67 0.20
N ILE A 509 -9.51 -21.30 -0.72
CA ILE A 509 -9.06 -22.22 -1.78
C ILE A 509 -8.60 -23.57 -1.20
N PRO A 510 -8.79 -24.68 -1.94
CA PRO A 510 -8.33 -25.99 -1.50
C PRO A 510 -6.80 -26.08 -1.42
N GLY A 511 -6.29 -27.00 -0.59
CA GLY A 511 -4.86 -27.30 -0.51
C GLY A 511 -4.03 -26.47 0.48
N ILE A 512 -4.66 -25.63 1.32
CA ILE A 512 -3.95 -24.91 2.40
C ILE A 512 -3.38 -25.90 3.44
N PRO A 513 -2.07 -25.85 3.75
CA PRO A 513 -1.44 -26.74 4.72
C PRO A 513 -1.96 -26.56 6.15
N SER A 514 -1.96 -27.63 6.96
CA SER A 514 -2.37 -27.57 8.36
C SER A 514 -1.45 -26.71 9.24
N THR A 515 -0.18 -26.54 8.85
CA THR A 515 0.77 -25.60 9.47
C THR A 515 0.24 -24.16 9.41
N VAL A 516 -0.52 -23.83 8.37
CA VAL A 516 -1.19 -22.54 8.21
C VAL A 516 -2.55 -22.53 8.89
N THR A 517 -3.42 -23.50 8.61
CA THR A 517 -4.83 -23.44 9.08
C THR A 517 -4.99 -23.59 10.59
N ARG A 518 -3.97 -24.13 11.28
CA ARG A 518 -3.92 -24.27 12.75
C ARG A 518 -2.97 -23.30 13.42
N SER A 519 -2.45 -22.32 12.70
CA SER A 519 -1.49 -21.34 13.21
C SER A 519 -2.16 -20.31 14.14
N ALA A 520 -1.38 -19.78 15.09
CA ALA A 520 -1.85 -18.75 16.03
C ALA A 520 -2.47 -17.51 15.34
N PRO A 521 -1.89 -16.95 14.25
CA PRO A 521 -2.46 -15.77 13.60
C PRO A 521 -3.88 -15.97 13.11
N VAL A 522 -4.14 -17.14 12.51
CA VAL A 522 -5.46 -17.49 12.01
C VAL A 522 -6.46 -17.68 13.15
N SER A 523 -6.08 -18.37 14.22
CA SER A 523 -6.95 -18.59 15.38
C SER A 523 -7.32 -17.28 16.08
N ILE A 524 -6.36 -16.38 16.25
CA ILE A 524 -6.57 -15.06 16.87
C ILE A 524 -7.46 -14.20 15.97
N ALA A 525 -7.16 -14.11 14.67
CA ALA A 525 -7.96 -13.35 13.72
C ALA A 525 -9.42 -13.81 13.68
N ALA A 526 -9.64 -15.13 13.68
CA ALA A 526 -10.97 -15.72 13.70
C ALA A 526 -11.72 -15.45 15.01
N ALA A 527 -11.04 -15.55 16.16
CA ALA A 527 -11.64 -15.22 17.46
C ALA A 527 -12.04 -13.74 17.54
N ILE A 528 -11.17 -12.82 17.09
CA ILE A 528 -11.48 -11.39 17.03
C ILE A 528 -12.72 -11.15 16.17
N ARG A 529 -12.79 -11.73 14.96
CA ARG A 529 -13.96 -11.62 14.04
C ARG A 529 -15.30 -11.97 14.70
N ARG A 530 -15.33 -12.95 15.61
CA ARG A 530 -16.59 -13.37 16.26
C ARG A 530 -17.22 -12.25 17.07
N GLY A 531 -16.41 -11.34 17.61
CA GLY A 531 -16.89 -10.13 18.29
C GLY A 531 -17.71 -9.24 17.35
N PRO A 532 -17.16 -8.71 16.25
CA PRO A 532 -17.90 -7.94 15.26
C PRO A 532 -19.14 -8.66 14.71
N LEU A 533 -19.08 -9.97 14.47
CA LEU A 533 -20.26 -10.74 14.01
C LEU A 533 -21.37 -10.81 15.07
N PHE A 534 -21.01 -10.91 16.36
CA PHE A 534 -21.98 -10.78 17.45
C PHE A 534 -22.49 -9.33 17.56
N ALA A 535 -21.62 -8.34 17.45
CA ALA A 535 -21.95 -6.93 17.62
C ALA A 535 -22.95 -6.39 16.59
N ILE A 536 -23.04 -6.99 15.40
CA ILE A 536 -24.04 -6.61 14.40
C ILE A 536 -25.44 -7.19 14.70
N THR A 537 -25.56 -8.19 15.57
CA THR A 537 -26.86 -8.80 15.93
C THR A 537 -27.74 -7.88 16.77
N SER A 538 -29.03 -8.21 16.85
CA SER A 538 -29.98 -7.54 17.75
C SER A 538 -29.75 -7.86 19.23
N GLU A 539 -29.00 -8.92 19.55
CA GLU A 539 -28.67 -9.32 20.93
C GLU A 539 -27.66 -8.37 21.58
N CYS A 540 -26.82 -7.72 20.77
CA CYS A 540 -25.85 -6.73 21.23
C CYS A 540 -26.46 -5.32 21.25
N CYS A 541 -26.41 -4.65 22.41
CA CYS A 541 -26.83 -3.25 22.52
C CYS A 541 -25.83 -2.30 21.83
N ASP A 542 -26.29 -1.11 21.43
CA ASP A 542 -25.47 -0.16 20.66
C ASP A 542 -24.18 0.25 21.40
N LEU A 543 -24.25 0.48 22.73
CA LEU A 543 -23.05 0.78 23.54
C LEU A 543 -22.03 -0.36 23.50
N CYS A 544 -22.48 -1.62 23.67
CA CYS A 544 -21.59 -2.78 23.61
C CYS A 544 -21.04 -2.99 22.20
N ALA A 545 -21.83 -2.74 21.15
CA ALA A 545 -21.39 -2.84 19.77
C ALA A 545 -20.25 -1.85 19.46
N CYS A 546 -20.35 -0.60 19.91
CA CYS A 546 -19.28 0.38 19.78
C CYS A 546 -18.01 -0.05 20.54
N ARG A 547 -18.15 -0.57 21.77
CA ARG A 547 -17.01 -1.08 22.55
C ARG A 547 -16.33 -2.28 21.88
N ILE A 548 -17.10 -3.21 21.32
CA ILE A 548 -16.56 -4.33 20.56
C ILE A 548 -15.82 -3.84 19.32
N GLY A 549 -16.35 -2.84 18.59
CA GLY A 549 -15.66 -2.28 17.42
C GLY A 549 -14.30 -1.69 17.77
N LEU A 550 -14.26 -0.83 18.80
CA LEU A 550 -13.02 -0.25 19.29
C LEU A 550 -12.04 -1.32 19.78
N TRP A 551 -12.53 -2.32 20.54
CA TRP A 551 -11.72 -3.44 20.99
C TRP A 551 -11.16 -4.26 19.83
N ALA A 552 -11.97 -4.59 18.83
CA ALA A 552 -11.58 -5.44 17.72
C ALA A 552 -10.51 -4.76 16.86
N ASN A 553 -10.63 -3.46 16.60
CA ASN A 553 -9.57 -2.67 15.95
C ASN A 553 -8.27 -2.77 16.76
N ARG A 554 -8.33 -2.54 18.08
CA ARG A 554 -7.15 -2.57 18.95
C ARG A 554 -6.50 -3.96 19.08
N MET A 555 -7.29 -5.02 19.10
CA MET A 555 -6.79 -6.39 19.24
C MET A 555 -6.33 -6.97 17.90
N SER A 556 -6.70 -6.37 16.77
CA SER A 556 -6.24 -6.80 15.45
C SER A 556 -4.71 -6.77 15.32
N ASP A 557 -4.06 -5.83 16.02
CA ASP A 557 -2.61 -5.78 16.21
C ASP A 557 -2.04 -7.13 16.68
N LYS A 558 -2.75 -7.87 17.53
CA LYS A 558 -2.28 -9.15 18.08
C LYS A 558 -2.24 -10.26 17.04
N ALA A 559 -3.21 -10.26 16.12
CA ALA A 559 -3.18 -11.17 14.98
C ALA A 559 -1.97 -10.84 14.08
N VAL A 560 -1.70 -9.55 13.84
CA VAL A 560 -0.55 -9.14 13.04
C VAL A 560 0.79 -9.44 13.75
N ILE A 561 0.92 -9.11 15.05
CA ILE A 561 2.10 -9.44 15.87
C ILE A 561 2.39 -10.95 15.84
N SER A 562 1.35 -11.77 15.94
CA SER A 562 1.51 -13.22 15.87
C SER A 562 2.02 -13.71 14.52
N ILE A 563 1.61 -13.10 13.39
CA ILE A 563 2.20 -13.45 12.09
C ILE A 563 3.68 -13.04 12.04
N MET A 564 4.05 -11.90 12.64
CA MET A 564 5.46 -11.49 12.73
C MET A 564 6.33 -12.50 13.50
N ILE A 565 5.77 -13.09 14.56
CA ILE A 565 6.46 -14.06 15.43
C ILE A 565 6.68 -15.38 14.70
N VAL A 566 5.69 -15.87 13.96
CA VAL A 566 5.77 -17.19 13.31
C VAL A 566 6.43 -17.14 11.93
N GLU A 567 6.46 -15.98 11.27
CA GLU A 567 7.03 -15.80 9.93
C GLU A 567 8.45 -16.38 9.75
N PRO A 568 9.40 -16.21 10.69
CA PRO A 568 10.74 -16.82 10.57
C PRO A 568 10.69 -18.35 10.39
N SER A 569 9.73 -19.02 11.03
CA SER A 569 9.55 -20.48 10.97
C SER A 569 8.76 -20.97 9.74
N MET A 570 8.14 -20.06 8.98
CA MET A 570 7.35 -20.39 7.80
C MET A 570 8.21 -20.34 6.54
N SER A 571 8.00 -21.26 5.60
CA SER A 571 8.44 -21.03 4.22
C SER A 571 7.76 -19.78 3.64
N LEU A 572 8.32 -19.19 2.57
CA LEU A 572 7.69 -18.07 1.87
C LEU A 572 6.27 -18.43 1.45
N ARG A 573 6.07 -19.59 0.83
CA ARG A 573 4.75 -20.15 0.53
C ARG A 573 3.80 -20.18 1.73
N GLU A 574 4.22 -20.73 2.87
CA GLU A 574 3.36 -20.80 4.07
C GLU A 574 3.02 -19.42 4.62
N TRP A 575 3.96 -18.49 4.60
CA TRP A 575 3.74 -17.12 5.05
C TRP A 575 2.68 -16.42 4.20
N LEU A 576 2.75 -16.55 2.86
CA LEU A 576 1.75 -16.00 1.92
C LEU A 576 0.36 -16.60 2.15
N LEU A 577 0.30 -17.92 2.35
CA LEU A 577 -0.95 -18.62 2.61
C LEU A 577 -1.53 -18.29 3.98
N CYS A 578 -0.69 -18.09 5.01
CA CYS A 578 -1.13 -17.69 6.35
C CYS A 578 -1.77 -16.32 6.32
N ASN A 579 -1.08 -15.39 5.69
CA ASN A 579 -1.60 -14.12 5.25
C ASN A 579 -2.98 -14.34 4.59
N TYR A 580 -3.07 -14.93 3.38
CA TYR A 580 -4.31 -15.14 2.62
C TYR A 580 -5.45 -15.74 3.48
N PHE A 581 -5.13 -16.72 4.31
CA PHE A 581 -6.09 -17.39 5.15
C PHE A 581 -6.63 -16.50 6.28
N MET A 582 -5.80 -15.59 6.83
CA MET A 582 -6.26 -14.51 7.70
C MET A 582 -7.21 -13.54 6.98
N ALA A 583 -7.01 -13.24 5.69
CA ALA A 583 -7.98 -12.45 4.90
C ALA A 583 -9.36 -13.10 4.85
N CYS A 584 -9.37 -14.43 4.67
CA CYS A 584 -10.60 -15.19 4.50
C CYS A 584 -11.55 -15.07 5.70
N VAL A 585 -11.01 -14.71 6.88
CA VAL A 585 -11.77 -14.31 8.07
C VAL A 585 -12.73 -13.16 7.73
N ALA A 586 -12.31 -12.16 6.96
CA ALA A 586 -13.09 -10.98 6.59
C ALA A 586 -14.06 -11.21 5.39
N PHE A 587 -13.96 -12.35 4.70
CA PHE A 587 -14.79 -12.66 3.53
C PHE A 587 -16.10 -13.36 3.87
N SER A 588 -16.22 -13.92 5.07
CA SER A 588 -17.34 -14.78 5.47
C SER A 588 -17.67 -14.64 6.96
N PRO A 589 -18.95 -14.71 7.38
CA PRO A 589 -20.16 -14.97 6.55
C PRO A 589 -20.74 -13.72 5.87
N LEU A 590 -20.22 -12.53 6.19
CA LEU A 590 -20.61 -11.28 5.55
C LEU A 590 -19.35 -10.66 4.97
N ARG A 591 -19.30 -10.48 3.63
CA ARG A 591 -18.13 -9.91 2.97
C ARG A 591 -17.99 -8.44 3.36
N MET A 592 -16.94 -8.15 4.14
CA MET A 592 -16.74 -6.83 4.74
C MET A 592 -16.50 -5.72 3.71
N VAL A 593 -15.71 -5.95 2.66
CA VAL A 593 -15.48 -4.94 1.59
C VAL A 593 -16.76 -4.47 0.91
N SER A 594 -17.76 -5.34 0.79
CA SER A 594 -19.06 -4.96 0.25
C SER A 594 -19.80 -4.02 1.18
N VAL A 595 -19.70 -4.22 2.48
CA VAL A 595 -20.31 -3.32 3.46
C VAL A 595 -19.57 -1.99 3.50
N LEU A 596 -18.25 -2.01 3.65
CA LEU A 596 -17.44 -0.81 3.82
C LEU A 596 -17.52 0.11 2.61
N ALA A 597 -17.12 -0.38 1.44
CA ALA A 597 -17.01 0.43 0.24
C ALA A 597 -18.38 0.95 -0.24
N ASN A 598 -19.43 0.12 -0.20
CA ASN A 598 -20.77 0.59 -0.59
C ASN A 598 -21.35 1.57 0.43
N PHE A 599 -21.09 1.41 1.72
CA PHE A 599 -21.55 2.37 2.71
C PHE A 599 -20.86 3.72 2.48
N ASP A 600 -19.53 3.72 2.34
CA ASP A 600 -18.73 4.94 2.15
C ASP A 600 -19.18 5.73 0.90
N LEU A 601 -19.49 5.05 -0.21
CA LEU A 601 -19.98 5.71 -1.44
C LEU A 601 -21.40 6.26 -1.34
N ASN A 602 -22.31 5.57 -0.64
CA ASN A 602 -23.74 5.87 -0.73
C ASN A 602 -24.29 6.60 0.50
N ALA A 603 -23.60 6.61 1.64
CA ALA A 603 -24.07 7.30 2.84
C ALA A 603 -23.93 8.83 2.71
N ASP A 604 -24.78 9.58 3.42
CA ASP A 604 -24.62 11.04 3.56
C ASP A 604 -23.61 11.32 4.68
N ILE A 605 -22.34 11.45 4.29
CA ILE A 605 -21.19 11.59 5.18
C ILE A 605 -20.85 13.08 5.37
N SER A 606 -20.78 13.51 6.63
CA SER A 606 -20.24 14.83 7.01
C SER A 606 -18.95 14.69 7.82
N PHE A 607 -17.95 15.52 7.53
CA PHE A 607 -16.68 15.57 8.26
C PHE A 607 -16.66 16.81 9.15
N GLU A 608 -16.37 16.64 10.45
CA GLU A 608 -16.10 17.78 11.34
C GLU A 608 -14.66 18.29 11.15
N ASP A 609 -14.41 19.57 11.39
CA ASP A 609 -13.06 20.13 11.34
C ASP A 609 -12.12 19.39 12.29
N GLY A 610 -10.98 18.92 11.77
CA GLY A 610 -10.01 18.12 12.52
C GLY A 610 -10.43 16.66 12.76
N ALA A 611 -11.57 16.22 12.23
CA ALA A 611 -12.03 14.83 12.31
C ALA A 611 -11.18 13.83 11.55
N MET A 612 -10.28 14.31 10.70
CA MET A 612 -9.30 13.53 9.95
C MET A 612 -7.86 13.78 10.47
N GLY A 613 -7.74 14.30 11.71
CA GLY A 613 -6.49 14.69 12.34
C GLY A 613 -6.13 16.16 12.11
N VAL A 614 -5.07 16.65 12.78
CA VAL A 614 -4.58 18.04 12.65
C VAL A 614 -4.02 18.33 11.25
N ARG A 615 -3.82 17.29 10.43
CA ARG A 615 -3.02 17.32 9.20
C ARG A 615 -3.74 16.79 7.96
N ASP A 616 -4.98 16.31 8.07
CA ASP A 616 -5.69 15.59 6.99
C ASP A 616 -4.84 14.46 6.36
N VAL A 617 -4.20 13.65 7.22
CA VAL A 617 -3.40 12.47 6.85
C VAL A 617 -3.69 11.32 7.81
N ALA A 618 -3.56 10.09 7.34
CA ALA A 618 -3.78 8.89 8.15
C ALA A 618 -2.51 8.53 8.93
N ASP A 619 -2.56 8.59 10.26
CA ASP A 619 -1.48 8.10 11.15
C ASP A 619 -1.40 6.55 11.09
N CYS A 620 -0.59 5.98 10.19
CA CYS A 620 -0.51 4.53 9.97
C CYS A 620 0.31 3.76 11.02
#